data_AF-A0A3M1G8Q7-F1
#
_entry.id   AF-A0A3M1G8Q7-F1
#
_cell.length_a   1.000
_cell.length_b   1.000
_cell.length_c   1.000
_cell.angle_alpha   90.00
_cell.angle_beta   90.00
_cell.angle_gamma   90.00
#
_symmetry.space_group_name_H-M   'P 1'
#
loop_
_entity.id
_entity.type
_entity.pdbx_description
1 polymer ?
#
loop_
_entity_poly.entity_id
_entity_poly.type
_entity_poly.pdbx_seq_one_letter_code
_entity_poly.pdbx_strand_id
1 'polypeptide(L)'
;MTACTFSAIALPERPGQAFDIAVEGEKIKAIEPVAGAAEWLALPPLADLHLHASRAFTIGDSLPKNFDDAIALVSAMAENFTAADYQRQATRLFTQIQAKGTVHA
;
A
#
# COMPACT_ATOMS: atom_id res chain seq x y z
N MET A 1 10.16 3.68 -25.86
CA MET A 1 9.65 3.18 -24.56
C MET A 1 9.61 1.68 -24.65
N THR A 2 10.08 0.97 -23.63
CA THR A 2 10.12 -0.50 -23.65
C THR A 2 8.72 -1.04 -23.36
N ALA A 3 8.23 -1.93 -24.22
CA ALA A 3 7.00 -2.66 -23.96
C ALA A 3 7.31 -3.91 -23.12
N CYS A 4 6.45 -4.24 -22.16
CA CYS A 4 6.51 -5.51 -21.43
C CYS A 4 5.13 -6.18 -21.40
N THR A 5 5.13 -7.50 -21.22
CA THR A 5 3.91 -8.30 -21.10
C THR A 5 3.97 -9.10 -19.81
N PHE A 6 2.87 -9.04 -19.04
CA PHE A 6 2.63 -9.94 -17.92
C PHE A 6 1.69 -11.05 -18.42
N SER A 7 2.15 -12.29 -18.39
CA SER A 7 1.41 -13.43 -18.97
C SER A 7 0.68 -14.27 -17.93
N ALA A 8 -0.35 -15.00 -18.38
CA ALA A 8 -1.12 -15.92 -17.56
C ALA A 8 -1.72 -15.27 -16.29
N ILE A 9 -2.34 -14.10 -16.48
CA ILE A 9 -2.93 -13.29 -15.41
C ILE A 9 -4.42 -13.61 -15.25
N ALA A 10 -4.86 -13.84 -14.02
CA ALA A 10 -6.26 -13.85 -13.63
C ALA A 10 -6.73 -12.42 -13.34
N LEU A 11 -7.96 -12.12 -13.76
CA LEU A 11 -8.68 -10.90 -13.43
C LEU A 11 -9.93 -11.25 -12.61
N PRO A 12 -10.17 -10.65 -11.43
CA PRO A 12 -11.29 -10.99 -10.56
C PRO A 12 -12.66 -10.93 -11.24
N GLU A 13 -12.86 -9.97 -12.14
CA GLU A 13 -14.11 -9.75 -12.86
C GLU A 13 -14.35 -10.73 -14.03
N ARG A 14 -13.35 -11.58 -14.35
CA ARG A 14 -13.42 -12.60 -15.41
C ARG A 14 -12.91 -13.97 -14.91
N PRO A 15 -13.64 -14.60 -13.97
CA PRO A 15 -13.20 -15.84 -13.34
C PRO A 15 -13.06 -16.99 -14.36
N GLY A 16 -12.02 -17.81 -14.18
CA GLY A 16 -11.77 -18.99 -15.02
C GLY A 16 -11.09 -18.70 -16.36
N GLN A 17 -10.74 -17.44 -16.65
CA GLN A 17 -10.01 -17.05 -17.86
C GLN A 17 -8.62 -16.51 -17.50
N ALA A 18 -7.62 -16.80 -18.34
CA ALA A 18 -6.27 -16.26 -18.26
C ALA A 18 -6.06 -15.18 -19.33
N PHE A 19 -5.22 -14.18 -19.01
CA PHE A 19 -4.92 -13.04 -19.88
C PHE A 19 -3.44 -12.73 -19.94
N ASP A 20 -3.03 -12.14 -21.06
CA ASP A 20 -1.78 -11.41 -21.18
C ASP A 20 -2.07 -9.91 -21.13
N ILE A 21 -1.32 -9.18 -20.29
CA ILE A 21 -1.45 -7.74 -20.11
C ILE A 21 -0.19 -7.07 -20.66
N ALA A 22 -0.35 -6.34 -21.76
CA ALA A 22 0.73 -5.57 -22.38
C ALA A 22 0.77 -4.14 -21.82
N VAL A 23 1.95 -3.68 -21.40
CA VAL A 23 2.22 -2.33 -20.91
C VAL A 23 3.22 -1.64 -21.83
N GLU A 24 2.94 -0.38 -22.16
CA GLU A 24 3.84 0.48 -22.94
C GLU A 24 3.95 1.85 -22.26
N GLY A 25 5.15 2.16 -21.76
CA GLY A 25 5.33 3.33 -20.89
C GLY A 25 4.56 3.17 -19.58
N GLU A 26 3.71 4.13 -19.26
CA GLU A 26 2.93 4.19 -18.01
C GLU A 26 1.48 3.70 -18.17
N LYS A 27 1.15 3.05 -19.30
CA LYS A 27 -0.23 2.69 -19.65
C LYS A 27 -0.35 1.22 -20.03
N ILE A 28 -1.50 0.65 -19.68
CA ILE A 28 -1.94 -0.63 -20.23
C ILE A 28 -2.29 -0.40 -21.70
N LYS A 29 -1.62 -1.13 -22.59
CA LYS A 29 -1.81 -1.09 -24.04
C LYS A 29 -2.89 -2.05 -24.48
N ALA A 30 -2.88 -3.27 -23.96
CA ALA A 30 -3.83 -4.32 -24.30
C ALA A 30 -4.00 -5.32 -23.16
N ILE A 31 -5.17 -5.95 -23.13
CA ILE A 31 -5.50 -7.08 -22.25
C ILE A 31 -6.16 -8.12 -23.15
N GLU A 32 -5.48 -9.24 -23.38
CA GLU A 32 -5.91 -10.24 -24.35
C GLU A 32 -6.05 -11.61 -23.68
N PRO A 33 -7.13 -12.36 -23.96
CA PRO A 33 -7.31 -13.69 -23.39
C PRO A 33 -6.30 -14.68 -23.98
N VAL A 34 -5.81 -15.59 -23.15
CA VAL A 34 -4.89 -16.67 -23.56
C VAL A 34 -5.43 -18.03 -23.12
N ALA A 35 -5.00 -19.09 -23.81
CA ALA A 35 -5.33 -20.45 -23.43
C ALA A 35 -4.47 -20.90 -22.23
N GLY A 36 -5.04 -21.73 -21.38
CA GLY A 36 -4.36 -22.28 -20.20
C GLY A 36 -4.90 -21.74 -18.88
N ALA A 37 -4.24 -22.12 -17.79
CA ALA A 37 -4.56 -21.65 -16.45
C ALA A 37 -3.79 -20.35 -16.16
N ALA A 38 -4.42 -19.45 -15.41
CA ALA A 38 -3.72 -18.31 -14.86
C ALA A 38 -2.77 -18.77 -13.74
N GLU A 39 -1.60 -18.15 -13.67
CA GLU A 39 -0.57 -18.41 -12.66
C GLU A 39 -0.49 -17.29 -11.61
N TRP A 40 -0.94 -16.08 -12.00
CA TRP A 40 -0.86 -14.89 -11.17
C TRP A 40 -2.20 -14.16 -11.12
N LEU A 41 -2.42 -13.39 -10.06
CA LEU A 41 -3.57 -12.49 -9.94
C LEU A 41 -3.08 -11.06 -10.07
N ALA A 42 -3.66 -10.30 -11.00
CA ALA A 42 -3.46 -8.86 -11.04
C ALA A 42 -4.60 -8.15 -10.31
N LEU A 43 -4.24 -7.24 -9.41
CA LEU A 43 -5.16 -6.34 -8.74
C LEU A 43 -4.68 -4.89 -8.96
N PRO A 44 -5.60 -3.91 -8.98
CA PRO A 44 -5.20 -2.54 -8.77
C PRO A 44 -4.40 -2.42 -7.45
N PRO A 45 -3.50 -1.42 -7.35
CA PRO A 45 -2.81 -1.16 -6.09
C PRO A 45 -3.78 -0.99 -4.92
N LEU A 46 -3.31 -1.36 -3.73
CA LEU A 46 -4.08 -1.17 -2.51
C LEU A 46 -4.16 0.31 -2.14
N ALA A 47 -5.23 0.66 -1.43
CA ALA A 47 -5.41 1.98 -0.84
C ALA A 47 -5.64 1.82 0.66
N ASP A 48 -4.90 2.56 1.47
CA ASP A 48 -5.18 2.74 2.89
C ASP A 48 -5.92 4.07 3.06
N LEU A 49 -7.21 3.99 3.34
CA LEU A 49 -8.09 5.16 3.42
C LEU A 49 -8.10 5.78 4.83
N HIS A 50 -7.44 5.16 5.81
CA HIS A 50 -7.44 5.64 7.19
C HIS A 50 -6.12 5.31 7.88
N LEU A 51 -5.17 6.23 7.78
CA LEU A 51 -3.89 6.15 8.47
C LEU A 51 -3.52 7.46 9.15
N HIS A 52 -2.57 7.37 10.08
CA HIS A 52 -2.06 8.54 10.80
C HIS A 52 -0.54 8.56 10.75
N ALA A 53 0.00 9.08 9.65
CA ALA A 53 1.46 9.14 9.41
C ALA A 53 2.20 9.96 10.49
N SER A 54 1.55 10.98 11.05
CA SER A 54 2.12 11.87 12.07
C SER A 54 2.33 11.22 13.45
N ARG A 55 1.78 10.03 13.69
CA ARG A 55 1.92 9.29 14.95
C ARG A 55 2.35 7.83 14.74
N ALA A 56 2.76 7.49 13.52
CA ALA A 56 3.18 6.15 13.18
C ALA A 56 4.51 5.80 13.85
N PHE A 57 4.62 4.60 14.40
CA PHE A 57 5.82 4.13 15.13
C PHE A 57 6.19 4.98 16.35
N THR A 58 5.25 5.74 16.89
CA THR A 58 5.35 6.35 18.20
C THR A 58 5.11 5.28 19.25
N ILE A 59 6.17 4.85 19.93
CA ILE A 59 6.11 3.83 20.98
C ILE A 59 6.36 4.55 22.31
N GLY A 60 5.36 4.55 23.19
CA GLY A 60 5.54 4.96 24.58
C GLY A 60 6.04 3.79 25.44
N ASP A 61 6.55 4.10 26.63
CA ASP A 61 7.03 3.08 27.58
C ASP A 61 5.91 2.23 28.21
N SER A 62 4.65 2.63 28.00
CA SER A 62 3.46 1.95 28.51
C SER A 62 2.43 1.70 27.42
N LEU A 63 1.74 0.56 27.51
CA LEU A 63 0.58 0.26 26.68
C LEU A 63 -0.65 1.03 27.20
N PRO A 64 -1.44 1.68 26.32
CA PRO A 64 -2.68 2.34 26.72
C PRO A 64 -3.71 1.31 27.22
N LYS A 65 -4.47 1.69 28.25
CA LYS A 65 -5.54 0.84 28.82
C LYS A 65 -6.83 0.89 28.01
N ASN A 66 -7.08 2.00 27.32
CA ASN A 66 -8.25 2.25 26.49
C ASN A 66 -7.95 3.35 25.45
N PHE A 67 -8.94 3.72 24.65
CA PHE A 67 -8.76 4.70 23.57
C PHE A 67 -8.48 6.12 24.09
N ASP A 68 -9.17 6.57 25.14
CA ASP A 68 -8.96 7.90 25.72
C ASP A 68 -7.54 8.03 26.31
N ASP A 69 -7.07 6.98 26.97
CA ASP A 69 -5.70 6.85 27.47
C ASP A 69 -4.69 6.88 26.32
N ALA A 70 -4.98 6.21 25.20
CA ALA A 70 -4.13 6.27 24.00
C ALA A 70 -4.06 7.70 23.42
N ILE A 71 -5.18 8.44 23.40
CA ILE A 71 -5.19 9.84 22.97
C ILE A 71 -4.33 10.69 23.90
N ALA A 72 -4.48 10.53 25.21
CA ALA A 72 -3.72 11.28 26.21
C ALA A 72 -2.21 11.01 26.08
N LEU A 73 -1.81 9.74 25.96
CA LEU A 73 -0.41 9.34 25.78
C LEU A 73 0.19 9.94 24.50
N VAL A 74 -0.49 9.80 23.35
CA VAL A 74 0.02 10.35 22.09
C VAL A 74 0.09 11.88 22.14
N SER A 75 -0.87 12.54 22.79
CA SER A 75 -0.88 14.00 22.93
C SER A 75 0.31 14.48 23.76
N ALA A 76 0.59 13.83 24.89
CA ALA A 76 1.75 14.14 25.73
C ALA A 76 3.08 13.89 25.01
N MET A 77 3.18 12.82 24.20
CA MET A 77 4.37 12.55 23.40
C MET A 77 4.60 13.63 22.32
N ALA A 78 3.52 14.11 21.70
CA ALA A 78 3.58 15.10 20.64
C ALA A 78 4.11 16.48 21.10
N GLU A 79 4.00 16.81 22.39
CA GLU A 79 4.56 18.05 22.95
C GLU A 79 6.07 18.20 22.72
N ASN A 80 6.78 17.08 22.55
CA ASN A 80 8.23 17.06 22.35
C ASN A 80 8.64 16.74 20.90
N PHE A 81 7.69 16.62 19.97
CA PHE A 81 8.00 16.26 18.59
C PHE A 81 8.53 17.44 17.79
N THR A 82 9.53 17.17 16.97
CA THR A 82 10.05 18.10 15.96
C THR A 82 9.52 17.76 14.57
N ALA A 83 9.67 18.69 13.62
CA ALA A 83 9.39 18.42 12.20
C ALA A 83 10.15 17.19 11.67
N ALA A 84 11.39 16.97 12.13
CA ALA A 84 12.20 15.83 11.75
C ALA A 84 11.63 14.50 12.28
N ASP A 85 10.98 14.51 13.45
CA ASP A 85 10.31 13.33 13.99
C ASP A 85 9.13 12.92 13.13
N TYR A 86 8.28 13.88 12.75
CA TYR A 86 7.15 13.63 11.85
C TYR A 86 7.62 13.11 10.49
N GLN A 87 8.65 13.72 9.89
CA GLN A 87 9.20 13.28 8.62
C GLN A 87 9.73 11.84 8.71
N ARG A 88 10.48 11.50 9.75
CA ARG A 88 11.02 10.15 9.96
C ARG A 88 9.90 9.11 10.10
N GLN A 89 8.89 9.39 10.90
CA GLN A 89 7.74 8.52 11.12
C GLN A 89 6.96 8.27 9.83
N ALA A 90 6.61 9.36 9.12
CA ALA A 90 5.88 9.30 7.86
C ALA A 90 6.68 8.55 6.78
N THR A 91 7.96 8.86 6.63
CA THR A 91 8.84 8.19 5.63
C THR A 91 8.89 6.69 5.89
N ARG A 92 9.05 6.28 7.15
CA ARG A 92 9.04 4.87 7.54
C ARG A 92 7.70 4.20 7.21
N LEU A 93 6.58 4.87 7.50
CA LEU A 93 5.24 4.34 7.19
C LEU A 93 5.06 4.15 5.69
N PHE A 94 5.29 5.20 4.90
CA PHE A 94 5.08 5.16 3.45
C PHE A 94 5.96 4.14 2.76
N THR A 95 7.22 4.00 3.21
CA THR A 95 8.12 2.94 2.71
C THR A 95 7.55 1.54 2.97
N GLN A 96 7.01 1.31 4.18
CA GLN A 96 6.48 0.01 4.58
C GLN A 96 5.18 -0.35 3.86
N ILE A 97 4.28 0.60 3.64
CA ILE A 97 3.02 0.32 2.94
C ILE A 97 3.23 0.19 1.42
N GLN A 98 4.17 0.95 0.85
CA GLN A 98 4.52 0.83 -0.57
C GLN A 98 5.11 -0.55 -0.88
N ALA A 99 5.96 -1.08 0.00
CA ALA A 99 6.48 -2.44 -0.12
C ALA A 99 5.39 -3.54 -0.07
N LYS A 100 4.18 -3.19 0.40
CA LYS A 100 3.00 -4.08 0.47
C LYS A 100 1.99 -3.84 -0.66
N GLY A 101 2.34 -3.01 -1.64
CA GLY A 101 1.48 -2.70 -2.79
C GLY A 101 0.45 -1.60 -2.54
N THR A 102 0.53 -0.88 -1.42
CA THR A 102 -0.30 0.32 -1.16
C THR A 102 0.36 1.54 -1.79
N VAL A 103 -0.32 2.17 -2.75
CA VAL A 103 0.20 3.37 -3.44
C VAL A 103 -0.68 4.61 -3.22
N HIS A 104 -1.81 4.45 -2.51
CA HIS A 104 -2.66 5.54 -2.07
C HIS A 104 -2.81 5.50 -0.55
N ALA A 105 -2.46 6.61 0.09
CA ALA A 105 -2.22 6.72 1.52
C ALA A 105 -2.41 8.19 1.95
#